data_AF-Q64F92-F1
#
_entry.id   AF-Q64F92-F1
#
_cell.length_a   1.000
_cell.length_b   1.000
_cell.length_c   1.000
_cell.angle_alpha   90.00
_cell.angle_beta   90.00
_cell.angle_gamma   90.00
#
_symmetry.space_group_name_H-M   'P 1'
#
loop_
_entity.id
_entity.type
_entity.pdbx_description
1 polymer ?
#
loop_
_entity_poly.entity_id
_entity_poly.type
_entity_poly.pdbx_seq_one_letter_code
_entity_poly.pdbx_strand_id
1 'polypeptide(L)'
;MPACCSCNDIFQYETNKIIRIQSMNYGTIKWIFHVIIFSYISFALISDKRYQQKEPLISSVHTKVKGTAEVKMEILENGIKKMVSTVFDTADYTFPLQGNSFFVMTNFLKTEGQQQGFCPEFPTRRTLCSNDWGCKKGWMDPQSKGIQTGRCIEYKGKQKTCEVSAWCPIEAVEEAPRPALLNGAENFTVLIKNNIDFPGHNYTT
;
A
#
# COMPACT_ATOMS: atom_id res chain seq x y z
N MET A 1 -59.40 -34.21 -31.66
CA MET A 1 -58.26 -34.51 -30.78
C MET A 1 -58.66 -34.23 -29.33
N PRO A 2 -59.32 -35.16 -28.63
CA PRO A 2 -59.74 -34.92 -27.25
C PRO A 2 -58.82 -35.59 -26.22
N ALA A 3 -58.46 -34.79 -25.21
CA ALA A 3 -58.08 -35.13 -23.82
C ALA A 3 -57.32 -36.44 -23.57
N CYS A 4 -55.99 -36.39 -23.63
CA CYS A 4 -55.07 -37.48 -23.27
C CYS A 4 -54.56 -37.40 -21.81
N CYS A 5 -55.27 -36.70 -20.92
CA CYS A 5 -54.91 -36.58 -19.50
C CYS A 5 -56.14 -36.86 -18.63
N SER A 6 -56.13 -37.98 -17.91
CA SER A 6 -57.14 -38.29 -16.90
C SER A 6 -56.76 -37.62 -15.58
N CYS A 7 -57.74 -37.11 -14.82
CA CYS A 7 -57.47 -36.58 -13.46
C CYS A 7 -56.79 -37.61 -12.54
N ASN A 8 -56.90 -38.90 -12.88
CA ASN A 8 -56.27 -40.00 -12.14
C ASN A 8 -54.76 -40.12 -12.38
N ASP A 9 -54.23 -39.56 -13.48
CA ASP A 9 -52.80 -39.59 -13.79
C ASP A 9 -52.02 -38.58 -12.92
N ILE A 10 -52.69 -37.57 -12.36
CA ILE A 10 -52.10 -36.59 -11.42
C ILE A 10 -51.69 -37.25 -10.09
N PHE A 11 -52.35 -38.34 -9.71
CA PHE A 11 -52.10 -39.07 -8.46
C PHE A 11 -51.30 -40.37 -8.67
N GLN A 12 -50.67 -40.55 -9.84
CA GLN A 12 -49.80 -41.70 -10.06
C GLN A 12 -48.43 -41.48 -9.41
N TYR A 13 -48.04 -42.42 -8.56
CA TYR A 13 -46.73 -42.46 -7.92
C TYR A 13 -46.07 -43.81 -8.22
N GLU A 14 -44.98 -43.79 -8.96
CA GLU A 14 -44.18 -44.97 -9.25
C GLU A 14 -43.09 -45.17 -8.19
N THR A 15 -42.81 -46.42 -7.85
CA THR A 15 -41.72 -46.78 -6.93
C THR A 15 -40.82 -47.83 -7.55
N ASN A 16 -39.53 -47.73 -7.23
CA ASN A 16 -38.56 -48.73 -7.62
C ASN A 16 -38.84 -50.05 -6.89
N LYS A 17 -38.96 -51.15 -7.65
CA LYS A 17 -39.00 -52.49 -7.08
C LYS A 17 -37.61 -52.84 -6.55
N ILE A 18 -37.50 -53.07 -5.25
CA ILE A 18 -36.24 -53.41 -4.56
C ILE A 18 -36.28 -54.85 -4.02
N ILE A 19 -35.14 -55.52 -4.02
CA ILE A 19 -34.97 -56.85 -3.41
C ILE A 19 -34.14 -56.68 -2.13
N ARG A 20 -34.62 -57.25 -1.02
CA ARG A 20 -33.93 -57.21 0.27
C ARG A 20 -33.05 -58.46 0.44
N ILE A 21 -31.73 -58.26 0.44
CA ILE A 21 -30.76 -59.34 0.70
C ILE A 21 -30.43 -59.35 2.19
N GLN A 22 -30.67 -60.49 2.86
CA GLN A 22 -30.34 -60.67 4.28
C GLN A 22 -28.95 -61.32 4.41
N SER A 23 -27.94 -60.49 4.68
CA SER A 23 -26.56 -60.93 4.88
C SER A 23 -25.86 -60.05 5.90
N MET A 24 -25.11 -60.65 6.82
CA MET A 24 -24.35 -59.92 7.83
C MET A 24 -23.23 -59.07 7.19
N ASN A 25 -22.52 -59.62 6.21
CA ASN A 25 -21.38 -58.95 5.57
C ASN A 25 -21.81 -57.70 4.78
N TYR A 26 -22.85 -57.81 3.95
CA TYR A 26 -23.35 -56.64 3.20
C TYR A 26 -23.97 -55.59 4.13
N GLY A 27 -24.59 -56.03 5.23
CA GLY A 27 -25.11 -55.14 6.26
C GLY A 27 -24.01 -54.33 6.95
N THR A 28 -22.94 -54.99 7.43
CA THR A 28 -21.84 -54.32 8.13
C THR A 28 -21.10 -53.35 7.22
N ILE A 29 -20.77 -53.75 5.99
CA ILE A 29 -20.12 -52.88 5.00
C ILE A 29 -20.97 -51.63 4.73
N LYS A 30 -22.28 -51.80 4.50
CA LYS A 30 -23.21 -50.70 4.28
C LYS A 30 -23.21 -49.71 5.45
N TRP A 31 -23.30 -50.19 6.69
CA TRP A 31 -23.33 -49.32 7.87
C TRP A 31 -22.00 -48.62 8.13
N ILE A 32 -20.86 -49.26 7.89
CA ILE A 32 -19.54 -48.63 7.99
C ILE A 32 -19.44 -47.44 7.03
N PHE A 33 -19.83 -47.62 5.76
CA PHE A 33 -19.85 -46.50 4.80
C PHE A 33 -20.77 -45.36 5.26
N HIS A 34 -21.97 -45.68 5.76
CA HIS A 34 -22.87 -44.65 6.30
C HIS A 34 -22.24 -43.88 7.46
N VAL A 35 -21.58 -44.57 8.40
CA VAL A 35 -20.92 -43.91 9.55
C VAL A 35 -19.75 -43.04 9.10
N ILE A 36 -18.91 -43.52 8.18
CA ILE A 36 -17.78 -42.73 7.64
C ILE A 36 -18.30 -41.46 6.96
N ILE A 37 -19.29 -41.59 6.06
CA ILE A 37 -19.88 -40.43 5.36
C ILE A 37 -20.51 -39.47 6.37
N PHE A 38 -21.28 -39.98 7.33
CA PHE A 38 -21.91 -39.16 8.36
C PHE A 38 -20.87 -38.42 9.22
N SER A 39 -19.79 -39.08 9.63
CA SER A 39 -18.70 -38.46 10.39
C SER A 39 -17.99 -37.36 9.59
N TYR A 40 -17.77 -37.57 8.29
CA TYR A 40 -17.14 -36.57 7.42
C TYR A 40 -18.03 -35.35 7.23
N ILE A 41 -19.32 -35.55 6.96
CA ILE A 41 -20.30 -34.45 6.84
C ILE A 41 -20.39 -33.68 8.16
N SER A 42 -20.45 -34.38 9.29
CA SER A 42 -20.50 -33.74 10.62
C SER A 42 -19.23 -32.94 10.90
N PHE A 43 -18.06 -33.51 10.58
CA PHE A 43 -16.78 -32.81 10.69
C PHE A 43 -16.73 -31.56 9.81
N ALA A 44 -17.14 -31.66 8.54
CA ALA A 44 -17.17 -30.52 7.62
C ALA A 44 -18.16 -29.44 8.08
N LEU A 45 -19.34 -29.84 8.59
CA LEU A 45 -20.35 -28.91 9.10
C LEU A 45 -19.82 -28.09 10.29
N ILE A 46 -19.13 -28.74 11.23
CA ILE A 46 -18.60 -28.12 12.45
C ILE A 46 -17.34 -27.29 12.14
N SER A 47 -16.37 -27.87 11.43
CA SER A 47 -15.09 -27.22 11.14
C SER A 47 -15.27 -25.95 10.30
N ASP A 48 -16.06 -26.03 9.24
CA ASP A 48 -16.31 -24.88 8.36
C ASP A 48 -17.43 -23.95 8.89
N LYS A 49 -18.12 -24.34 9.98
CA LYS A 49 -19.33 -23.70 10.51
C LYS A 49 -20.40 -23.48 9.44
N ARG A 50 -20.67 -24.50 8.61
CA ARG A 50 -21.63 -24.41 7.48
C ARG A 50 -23.08 -24.20 7.90
N TYR A 51 -23.37 -24.44 9.17
CA TYR A 51 -24.66 -24.13 9.78
C TYR A 51 -24.85 -22.62 10.05
N GLN A 52 -23.83 -21.78 9.85
CA GLN A 52 -23.90 -20.33 10.01
C GLN A 52 -23.92 -19.61 8.65
N GLN A 53 -24.72 -18.54 8.56
CA GLN A 53 -24.64 -17.58 7.46
C GLN A 53 -23.43 -16.66 7.67
N LYS A 54 -22.54 -16.57 6.68
CA LYS A 54 -21.34 -15.72 6.74
C LYS A 54 -21.58 -14.44 5.94
N GLU A 55 -21.15 -13.31 6.49
CA GLU A 55 -21.22 -12.01 5.85
C GLU A 55 -19.87 -11.31 5.96
N PRO A 56 -19.39 -10.61 4.90
CA PRO A 56 -18.21 -9.77 5.01
C PRO A 56 -18.47 -8.56 5.90
N LEU A 57 -17.45 -8.11 6.63
CA LEU A 57 -17.52 -6.88 7.41
C LEU A 57 -17.25 -5.64 6.55
N ILE A 58 -17.86 -4.53 6.92
CA ILE A 58 -17.52 -3.19 6.47
C ILE A 58 -16.68 -2.55 7.58
N SER A 59 -15.54 -1.93 7.27
CA SER A 59 -14.68 -1.31 8.28
C SER A 59 -14.39 0.16 8.02
N SER A 60 -14.22 0.91 9.10
CA SER A 60 -13.79 2.30 9.09
C SER A 60 -12.66 2.46 10.11
N VAL A 61 -11.48 2.89 9.62
CA VAL A 61 -10.28 3.03 10.45
C VAL A 61 -9.90 4.50 10.61
N HIS A 62 -9.64 4.91 11.85
CA HIS A 62 -9.09 6.22 12.18
C HIS A 62 -7.79 6.05 12.97
N THR A 63 -6.70 6.57 12.41
CA THR A 63 -5.36 6.51 13.03
C THR A 63 -4.93 7.86 13.59
N LYS A 64 -4.26 7.85 14.74
CA LYS A 64 -3.65 9.05 15.32
C LYS A 64 -2.25 8.71 15.81
N VAL A 65 -1.25 9.36 15.22
CA VAL A 65 0.14 9.26 15.67
C VAL A 65 0.40 10.33 16.73
N LYS A 66 1.22 10.02 17.73
CA LYS A 66 1.69 10.97 18.75
C LYS A 66 3.16 10.73 19.06
N GLY A 67 3.90 11.81 19.15
CA GLY A 67 5.33 11.82 19.45
C GLY A 67 5.95 13.15 19.04
N THR A 68 7.13 13.44 19.58
CA THR A 68 7.93 14.63 19.26
C THR A 68 9.38 14.21 19.15
N ALA A 69 10.10 14.73 18.17
CA ALA A 69 11.53 14.47 18.01
C ALA A 69 12.29 15.78 17.83
N GLU A 70 13.48 15.89 18.43
CA GLU A 70 14.42 16.99 18.18
C GLU A 70 15.47 16.51 17.18
N VAL A 71 15.70 17.30 16.13
CA VAL A 71 16.76 17.05 15.15
C VAL A 71 17.75 18.20 15.20
N LYS A 72 19.04 17.88 15.33
CA LYS A 72 20.12 18.86 15.31
C LYS A 72 20.85 18.75 13.98
N MET A 73 20.77 19.81 13.19
CA MET A 73 21.44 19.89 11.88
C MET A 73 22.50 20.98 11.88
N GLU A 74 23.64 20.69 11.25
CA GLU A 74 24.60 21.71 10.87
C GLU A 74 24.19 22.30 9.53
N ILE A 75 23.75 23.57 9.53
CA ILE A 75 23.45 24.30 8.32
C ILE A 75 24.61 25.25 8.03
N LEU A 76 25.05 25.29 6.77
CA LEU A 76 26.03 26.26 6.30
C LEU A 76 25.28 27.51 5.83
N GLU A 77 25.24 28.54 6.67
CA GLU A 77 24.59 29.80 6.36
C GLU A 77 25.68 30.88 6.24
N ASN A 78 25.81 31.51 5.07
CA ASN A 78 26.85 32.52 4.78
C ASN A 78 28.30 32.11 5.11
N GLY A 79 28.63 30.82 4.96
CA GLY A 79 29.97 30.28 5.25
C GLY A 79 30.24 29.99 6.73
N ILE A 80 29.27 30.23 7.62
CA ILE A 80 29.34 29.92 9.04
C ILE A 80 28.53 28.65 9.31
N LYS A 81 29.15 27.67 9.96
CA LYS A 81 28.46 26.47 10.43
C LYS A 81 27.60 26.82 11.64
N LYS A 82 26.28 26.79 11.47
CA LYS A 82 25.32 27.03 12.55
C LYS A 82 24.60 25.73 12.87
N MET A 83 24.64 25.33 14.14
CA MET A 83 23.86 24.21 14.63
C MET A 83 22.43 24.70 14.89
N VAL A 84 21.48 24.19 14.12
CA VAL A 84 20.05 24.48 14.27
C VAL A 84 19.38 23.26 14.85
N SER A 85 18.78 23.41 16.04
CA SER A 85 17.86 22.43 16.59
C SER A 85 16.45 22.74 16.09
N THR A 86 15.78 21.74 15.54
CA THR A 86 14.40 21.82 15.09
C THR A 86 13.61 20.72 15.76
N VAL A 87 12.47 21.07 16.35
CA VAL A 87 11.53 20.11 16.94
C VAL A 87 10.49 19.77 15.88
N PHE A 88 10.27 18.48 15.68
CA PHE A 88 9.25 17.93 14.79
C PHE A 88 8.11 17.36 15.63
N ASP A 89 6.90 17.81 15.35
CA ASP A 89 5.67 17.29 15.96
C ASP A 89 4.81 16.53 14.95
N THR A 90 3.63 16.07 15.40
CA THR A 90 2.71 15.29 14.57
C THR A 90 2.31 16.00 13.27
N ALA A 91 2.22 17.33 13.25
CA ALA A 91 1.88 18.06 12.02
C ALA A 91 3.04 18.09 11.01
N ASP A 92 4.28 17.94 11.45
CA ASP A 92 5.46 18.00 10.59
C ASP A 92 5.79 16.65 9.94
N TYR A 93 5.72 15.56 10.71
CA TYR A 93 6.12 14.24 10.24
C TYR A 93 4.98 13.37 9.71
N THR A 94 3.71 13.82 9.83
CA THR A 94 2.55 13.12 9.25
C THR A 94 1.87 13.95 8.19
N PHE A 95 1.32 13.28 7.18
CA PHE A 95 0.44 13.92 6.19
C PHE A 95 -1.02 13.59 6.49
N PRO A 96 -1.96 14.54 6.27
CA PRO A 96 -3.38 14.28 6.41
C PRO A 96 -3.85 13.36 5.27
N LEU A 97 -3.69 12.06 5.47
CA LEU A 97 -4.19 11.03 4.56
C LEU A 97 -5.63 10.69 4.98
N GLN A 98 -6.58 10.90 4.07
CA GLN A 98 -7.97 10.48 4.24
C GLN A 98 -8.11 8.99 3.86
N GLY A 99 -7.57 8.08 4.68
CA GLY A 99 -7.66 6.64 4.41
C GLY A 99 -7.20 5.73 5.54
N ASN A 100 -7.15 4.42 5.24
CA ASN A 100 -6.78 3.34 6.18
C ASN A 100 -5.26 3.22 6.41
N SER A 101 -4.49 4.21 5.99
CA SER A 101 -3.02 4.21 6.06
C SER A 101 -2.53 5.56 6.56
N PHE A 102 -1.42 5.56 7.27
CA PHE A 102 -0.76 6.76 7.76
C PHE A 102 0.71 6.76 7.34
N PHE A 103 1.29 7.95 7.27
CA PHE A 103 2.70 8.16 6.96
C PHE A 103 3.43 8.73 8.17
N VAL A 104 4.65 8.27 8.42
CA VAL A 104 5.55 8.81 9.44
C VAL A 104 6.92 9.02 8.81
N MET A 105 7.38 10.28 8.82
CA MET A 105 8.72 10.63 8.38
C MET A 105 9.77 10.15 9.40
N THR A 106 10.77 9.42 8.93
CA THR A 106 11.90 8.95 9.77
C THR A 106 13.24 9.57 9.35
N ASN A 107 13.32 10.06 8.12
CA ASN A 107 14.48 10.72 7.57
C ASN A 107 14.05 11.74 6.51
N PHE A 108 14.85 12.78 6.30
CA PHE A 108 14.55 13.78 5.28
C PHE A 108 15.82 14.43 4.71
N LEU A 109 15.72 14.87 3.46
CA LEU A 109 16.67 15.74 2.80
C LEU A 109 15.89 16.95 2.30
N LYS A 110 16.40 18.16 2.55
CA LYS A 110 15.73 19.40 2.16
C LYS A 110 16.67 20.31 1.40
N THR A 111 16.16 20.93 0.33
CA THR A 111 16.86 21.94 -0.45
C THR A 111 16.11 23.26 -0.30
N GLU A 112 16.71 24.19 0.44
CA GLU A 112 16.09 25.48 0.77
C GLU A 112 16.30 26.51 -0.35
N GLY A 113 15.43 27.51 -0.42
CA GLY A 113 15.61 28.67 -1.30
C GLY A 113 15.39 28.42 -2.79
N GLN A 114 14.66 27.35 -3.14
CA GLN A 114 14.35 27.05 -4.53
C GLN A 114 13.42 28.10 -5.16
N GLN A 115 13.80 28.60 -6.33
CA GLN A 115 13.04 29.56 -7.14
C GLN A 115 13.03 29.11 -8.60
N GLN A 116 11.98 29.44 -9.34
CA GLN A 116 11.94 29.13 -10.77
C GLN A 116 12.97 29.98 -11.52
N GLY A 117 13.86 29.33 -12.27
CA GLY A 117 14.89 30.03 -13.03
C GLY A 117 15.71 29.10 -13.91
N PHE A 118 16.83 29.63 -14.38
CA PHE A 118 17.83 28.88 -15.14
C PHE A 118 19.05 28.64 -14.26
N CYS A 119 19.42 27.38 -14.09
CA CYS A 119 20.59 26.99 -13.31
C CYS A 119 21.27 25.75 -13.91
N PRO A 120 22.55 25.53 -13.56
CA PRO A 120 23.24 24.31 -13.95
C PRO A 120 22.61 23.11 -13.25
N GLU A 121 22.43 22.00 -13.97
CA GLU A 121 21.97 20.76 -13.37
C GLU A 121 23.03 20.14 -12.44
N PHE A 122 22.60 19.33 -11.46
CA PHE A 122 23.51 18.65 -10.54
C PHE A 122 24.45 17.69 -11.31
N PRO A 123 25.76 17.69 -11.04
CA PRO A 123 26.74 16.93 -11.81
C PRO A 123 26.62 15.42 -11.54
N THR A 124 26.08 14.72 -12.52
CA THR A 124 26.03 13.25 -12.58
C THR A 124 26.68 12.79 -13.88
N ARG A 125 27.01 11.50 -14.01
CA ARG A 125 27.61 10.96 -15.24
C ARG A 125 26.82 11.26 -16.52
N ARG A 126 25.52 11.52 -16.42
CA ARG A 126 24.62 11.79 -17.56
C ARG A 126 24.42 13.28 -17.85
N THR A 127 24.56 14.14 -16.84
CA THR A 127 24.29 15.58 -16.95
C THR A 127 25.53 16.42 -17.23
N LEU A 128 26.72 15.81 -17.12
CA LEU A 128 27.98 16.42 -17.50
C LEU A 128 28.03 16.71 -19.00
N CYS A 129 28.45 17.92 -19.35
CA CYS A 129 28.66 18.35 -20.72
C CYS A 129 30.04 18.99 -20.86
N SER A 130 30.61 18.97 -22.06
CA SER A 130 31.83 19.75 -22.36
C SER A 130 31.51 21.02 -23.14
N ASN A 131 30.60 20.89 -24.12
CA ASN A 131 30.18 21.95 -25.04
C ASN A 131 28.65 21.99 -25.14
N ASP A 132 28.10 23.11 -25.63
CA ASP A 132 26.65 23.32 -25.81
C ASP A 132 25.98 22.26 -26.68
N TRP A 133 26.71 21.66 -27.63
CA TRP A 133 26.19 20.58 -28.49
C TRP A 133 25.81 19.30 -27.73
N GLY A 134 26.35 19.13 -26.51
CA GLY A 134 25.96 18.02 -25.63
C GLY A 134 24.58 18.20 -25.00
N CYS A 135 24.04 19.42 -25.01
CA CYS A 135 22.76 19.76 -24.41
C CYS A 135 21.71 19.98 -25.51
N LYS A 136 20.54 19.36 -25.38
CA LYS A 136 19.48 19.45 -26.39
C LYS A 136 18.38 20.38 -25.90
N LYS A 137 18.16 21.49 -26.61
CA LYS A 137 17.09 22.44 -26.28
C LYS A 137 15.72 21.77 -26.32
N GLY A 138 14.95 21.94 -25.26
CA GLY A 138 13.59 21.38 -25.11
C GLY A 138 13.56 19.89 -24.76
N TRP A 139 14.72 19.28 -24.48
CA TRP A 139 14.78 17.88 -24.07
C TRP A 139 14.39 17.73 -22.59
N MET A 140 13.62 16.68 -22.31
CA MET A 140 13.15 16.30 -20.97
C MET A 140 13.56 14.85 -20.71
N ASP A 141 14.49 14.64 -19.78
CA ASP A 141 14.89 13.32 -19.29
C ASP A 141 14.13 13.01 -18.00
N PRO A 142 13.51 11.83 -17.85
CA PRO A 142 12.91 11.41 -16.57
C PRO A 142 13.84 11.50 -15.34
N GLN A 143 15.17 11.46 -15.54
CA GLN A 143 16.15 11.62 -14.47
C GLN A 143 16.65 13.06 -14.30
N SER A 144 16.37 13.95 -15.26
CA SER A 144 16.64 15.37 -15.14
C SER A 144 15.53 16.02 -14.32
N LYS A 145 15.88 17.09 -13.61
CA LYS A 145 14.96 17.86 -12.76
C LYS A 145 14.32 19.03 -13.51
N GLY A 146 14.62 19.18 -14.81
CA GLY A 146 14.16 20.33 -15.60
C GLY A 146 14.16 20.12 -17.10
N ILE A 147 13.80 21.18 -17.82
CA ILE A 147 13.83 21.23 -19.29
C ILE A 147 15.17 21.83 -19.73
N GLN A 148 15.93 21.13 -20.58
CA GLN A 148 17.22 21.64 -21.05
C GLN A 148 17.06 22.85 -21.97
N THR A 149 17.88 23.88 -21.75
CA THR A 149 17.91 25.09 -22.60
C THR A 149 18.80 24.91 -23.83
N GLY A 150 19.70 23.93 -23.81
CA GLY A 150 20.70 23.67 -24.85
C GLY A 150 22.06 24.34 -24.62
N ARG A 151 22.28 24.94 -23.44
CA ARG A 151 23.54 25.58 -23.06
C ARG A 151 24.30 24.71 -22.05
N CYS A 152 25.62 24.66 -22.16
CA CYS A 152 26.52 23.96 -21.24
C CYS A 152 27.25 24.99 -20.38
N ILE A 153 26.88 25.07 -19.10
CA ILE A 153 27.36 26.11 -18.18
C ILE A 153 28.17 25.51 -17.03
N GLU A 154 28.98 26.33 -16.37
CA GLU A 154 29.81 25.91 -15.25
C GLU A 154 28.97 25.69 -13.98
N TYR A 155 29.08 24.51 -13.38
CA TYR A 155 28.46 24.21 -12.08
C TYR A 155 29.41 24.57 -10.93
N LYS A 156 30.65 24.03 -10.97
CA LYS A 156 31.69 24.28 -9.96
C LYS A 156 33.08 24.01 -10.53
N GLY A 157 33.88 25.06 -10.69
CA GLY A 157 35.26 24.94 -11.17
C GLY A 157 35.33 24.33 -12.57
N LYS A 158 36.03 23.20 -12.75
CA LYS A 158 36.14 22.57 -14.09
C LYS A 158 34.92 21.74 -14.51
N GLN A 159 33.93 21.57 -13.63
CA GLN A 159 32.73 20.77 -13.95
C GLN A 159 31.66 21.64 -14.62
N LYS A 160 31.25 21.24 -15.82
CA LYS A 160 30.16 21.86 -16.59
C LYS A 160 28.98 20.89 -16.74
N THR A 161 27.77 21.43 -16.63
CA THR A 161 26.52 20.69 -16.79
C THR A 161 25.56 21.48 -17.66
N CYS A 162 24.57 20.78 -18.21
CA CYS A 162 23.55 21.44 -19.01
C CYS A 162 22.72 22.40 -18.16
N GLU A 163 22.43 23.58 -18.71
CA GLU A 163 21.51 24.55 -18.12
C GLU A 163 20.07 24.04 -18.30
N VAL A 164 19.31 24.07 -17.21
CA VAL A 164 17.92 23.64 -17.16
C VAL A 164 17.02 24.75 -16.67
N SER A 165 15.79 24.80 -17.21
CA SER A 165 14.69 25.59 -16.69
C SER A 165 13.97 24.77 -15.64
N ALA A 166 14.13 25.11 -14.36
CA ALA A 166 13.64 24.32 -13.22
C ALA A 166 13.57 25.14 -11.93
N TRP A 167 13.30 24.46 -10.81
CA TRP A 167 13.47 24.99 -9.46
C TRP A 167 14.96 25.01 -9.09
N CYS A 168 15.51 26.20 -8.93
CA CYS A 168 16.93 26.48 -8.72
C CYS A 168 17.19 26.96 -7.30
N PRO A 169 18.20 26.43 -6.58
CA PRO A 169 19.16 25.43 -7.03
C PRO A 169 18.56 24.02 -7.14
N ILE A 170 19.10 23.22 -8.07
CA ILE A 170 18.66 21.82 -8.28
C ILE A 170 19.00 20.98 -7.05
N GLU A 171 18.11 20.05 -6.70
CA GLU A 171 18.36 19.12 -5.58
C GLU A 171 19.67 18.35 -5.82
N ALA A 172 20.47 18.20 -4.77
CA ALA A 172 21.67 17.38 -4.84
C ALA A 172 21.28 15.90 -4.84
N VAL A 173 21.93 15.10 -5.69
CA VAL A 173 21.78 13.64 -5.67
C VAL A 173 22.65 13.10 -4.54
N GLU A 174 22.12 13.17 -3.33
CA GLU A 174 22.76 12.71 -2.10
C GLU A 174 22.13 11.41 -1.61
N GLU A 175 22.95 10.54 -1.03
CA GLU A 175 22.43 9.39 -0.30
C GLU A 175 21.74 9.86 0.98
N ALA A 176 20.68 9.16 1.37
CA ALA A 176 19.99 9.44 2.63
C ALA A 176 20.99 9.41 3.80
N PRO A 177 20.94 10.40 4.71
CA PRO A 177 21.92 10.52 5.78
C PRO A 177 21.83 9.30 6.71
N ARG A 178 23.00 8.83 7.15
CA ARG A 178 23.18 7.70 8.07
C ARG A 178 24.03 8.16 9.25
N PRO A 179 23.54 8.08 10.50
CA PRO A 179 22.24 7.54 10.93
C PRO A 179 21.05 8.42 10.51
N ALA A 180 19.84 7.85 10.58
CA ALA A 180 18.61 8.57 10.27
C ALA A 180 18.39 9.76 11.22
N LEU A 181 17.83 10.85 10.70
CA LEU A 181 17.70 12.11 11.42
C LEU A 181 16.63 12.08 12.51
N LEU A 182 15.46 11.46 12.28
CA LEU A 182 14.42 11.29 13.28
C LEU A 182 14.53 9.91 13.94
N ASN A 183 15.62 9.68 14.66
CA ASN A 183 15.79 8.44 15.44
C ASN A 183 14.71 8.28 16.53
N GLY A 184 14.22 9.38 17.10
CA GLY A 184 13.15 9.37 18.11
C GLY A 184 11.80 8.84 17.60
N ALA A 185 11.63 8.66 16.29
CA ALA A 185 10.42 8.09 15.71
C ALA A 185 10.14 6.64 16.18
N GLU A 186 11.17 5.91 16.63
CA GLU A 186 11.01 4.57 17.21
C GLU A 186 10.13 4.57 18.47
N ASN A 187 10.09 5.69 19.20
CA ASN A 187 9.36 5.85 20.46
C ASN A 187 8.00 6.54 20.27
N PHE A 188 7.58 6.76 19.01
CA PHE A 188 6.27 7.33 18.74
C PHE A 188 5.17 6.29 19.00
N THR A 189 3.99 6.79 19.34
CA THR A 189 2.81 5.96 19.63
C THR A 189 1.76 6.13 18.54
N VAL A 190 1.06 5.05 18.23
CA VAL A 190 -0.02 5.05 17.23
C VAL A 190 -1.29 4.51 17.87
N LEU A 191 -2.36 5.31 17.84
CA LEU A 191 -3.70 4.88 18.18
C LEU A 191 -4.45 4.51 16.90
N ILE A 192 -4.89 3.25 16.80
CA ILE A 192 -5.72 2.76 15.70
C ILE A 192 -7.12 2.48 16.25
N LYS A 193 -8.11 3.26 15.81
CA LYS A 193 -9.53 3.01 16.08
C LYS A 193 -10.13 2.33 14.86
N ASN A 194 -10.66 1.13 15.03
CA ASN A 194 -11.35 0.40 13.97
C ASN A 194 -12.81 0.22 14.40
N ASN A 195 -13.73 0.66 13.54
CA ASN A 195 -15.16 0.39 13.67
C ASN A 195 -15.57 -0.59 12.58
N ILE A 196 -16.22 -1.68 12.94
CA ILE A 196 -16.69 -2.72 12.02
C ILE A 196 -18.20 -2.88 12.07
N ASP A 197 -18.79 -3.17 10.91
CA ASP A 197 -20.23 -3.35 10.77
C ASP A 197 -20.56 -4.60 9.92
N PHE A 198 -21.51 -5.38 10.41
CA PHE A 198 -22.14 -6.50 9.70
C PHE A 198 -23.62 -6.15 9.49
N PRO A 199 -23.96 -5.47 8.38
CA PRO A 199 -25.29 -4.89 8.20
C PRO A 199 -26.40 -5.95 8.12
N GLY A 200 -26.15 -7.11 7.53
CA GLY A 200 -27.09 -8.22 7.48
C GLY A 200 -27.37 -8.87 8.83
N HIS A 201 -26.42 -8.81 9.76
CA HIS A 201 -26.58 -9.30 11.13
C HIS A 201 -26.98 -8.21 12.14
N ASN A 202 -27.06 -6.94 11.71
CA ASN A 202 -27.31 -5.77 12.54
C ASN A 202 -26.37 -5.72 13.77
N TYR A 203 -25.07 -5.85 13.51
CA TYR A 203 -24.02 -5.88 14.54
C TYR A 203 -22.89 -4.90 14.19
N THR A 204 -22.66 -3.93 15.07
CA THR A 204 -21.62 -2.90 14.92
C THR A 204 -20.72 -2.87 16.17
N THR A 205 -19.41 -2.62 16.00
CA THR A 205 -18.42 -2.53 17.08
C THR A 205 -17.38 -1.46 16.80
#